data_AF-A0A7C5R3Y2-F1
#
_entry.id   AF-A0A7C5R3Y2-F1
#
_cell.length_a   1.000
_cell.length_b   1.000
_cell.length_c   1.000
_cell.angle_alpha   90.00
_cell.angle_beta   90.00
_cell.angle_gamma   90.00
#
_symmetry.space_group_name_H-M   'P 1'
#
loop_
_entity.id
_entity.type
_entity.pdbx_description
1 polymer ?
#
loop_
_entity_poly.entity_id
_entity_poly.type
_entity_poly.pdbx_seq_one_letter_code
_entity_poly.pdbx_strand_id
1 'polypeptide(L)'
;MQAILSTLRKDDSLLWGVVFLIVSFGLFTFTSDIYDVSFDFFTGTFFFHYALTLIYLIVVFSRNKRETGRYFKFNSFAHNILLLQLFNISAYALNRSIAVFDISTIWVTVFLLVSNIMLTVYALSGSFKNKYLNHFFLAIAGIAILFHLYESLYVMQLYPITALSFWFFGISLHSFVPLLMMIAHIKVVRRYLKKTEAGDYLPTTLTIWIATLFFLFLFTCRFHEVNQLVDDSFHDSQEAYQDHSLPAWFSLSQKMEKDWISKRALLCGVSYTDAGLWKRRSWGGRFNSRIEHDPLVVIASFFSEGIKIPINDRITILRFLYDERHKTERKLWSGDNLSTSDIVTNVRLYPEYRLAYTEKVFKIHNSRVQRFGRPREALYTFHLPEGAVVTSASLWVEGEERPAYLTTQSKADSAYQTI
;
A
#
# COMPACT_ATOMS: atom_id res chain seq x y z
N MET A 1 4.37 31.02 -2.71
CA MET A 1 3.48 31.32 -1.57
C MET A 1 2.62 32.57 -1.80
N GLN A 2 3.19 33.75 -2.05
CA GLN A 2 2.41 34.99 -2.30
C GLN A 2 1.36 34.87 -3.42
N ALA A 3 1.70 34.22 -4.55
CA ALA A 3 0.76 34.00 -5.65
C ALA A 3 -0.47 33.19 -5.21
N ILE A 4 -0.26 32.09 -4.47
CA ILE A 4 -1.34 31.24 -3.96
C ILE A 4 -2.23 32.00 -2.99
N LEU A 5 -1.65 32.71 -2.02
CA LEU A 5 -2.41 33.52 -1.06
C LEU A 5 -3.24 34.60 -1.77
N SER A 6 -2.68 35.22 -2.82
CA SER A 6 -3.42 36.20 -3.61
C SER A 6 -4.57 35.60 -4.41
N THR A 7 -4.41 34.38 -4.95
CA THR A 7 -5.48 33.65 -5.64
C THR A 7 -6.60 33.27 -4.67
N LEU A 8 -6.25 32.72 -3.50
CA LEU A 8 -7.22 32.29 -2.49
C LEU A 8 -8.01 33.47 -1.90
N ARG A 9 -7.35 34.62 -1.67
CA ARG A 9 -8.02 35.82 -1.14
C ARG A 9 -9.01 36.46 -2.13
N LYS A 10 -8.85 36.21 -3.42
CA LYS A 10 -9.73 36.75 -4.47
C LYS A 10 -10.93 35.85 -4.76
N ASP A 11 -10.90 34.60 -4.33
CA ASP A 11 -11.84 33.58 -4.73
C ASP A 11 -12.25 32.70 -3.55
N ASP A 12 -13.33 33.09 -2.88
CA ASP A 12 -13.86 32.40 -1.70
C ASP A 12 -14.19 30.93 -1.99
N SER A 13 -14.60 30.60 -3.23
CA SER A 13 -14.90 29.22 -3.59
C SER A 13 -13.65 28.35 -3.59
N LEU A 14 -12.51 28.87 -4.07
CA LEU A 14 -11.23 28.17 -3.98
C LEU A 14 -10.77 28.02 -2.54
N LEU A 15 -10.95 29.05 -1.72
CA LEU A 15 -10.61 28.99 -0.29
C LEU A 15 -11.37 27.86 0.41
N TRP A 16 -12.69 27.79 0.21
CA TRP A 16 -13.52 26.71 0.76
C TRP A 16 -13.10 25.33 0.24
N GLY A 17 -12.73 25.22 -1.03
CA GLY A 17 -12.21 23.97 -1.59
C GLY A 17 -10.92 23.50 -0.91
N VAL A 18 -10.00 24.41 -0.64
CA VAL A 18 -8.76 24.10 0.09
C VAL A 18 -9.07 23.74 1.55
N VAL A 19 -9.98 24.45 2.21
CA VAL A 19 -10.40 24.13 3.59
C VAL A 19 -10.99 22.73 3.65
N PHE A 20 -11.92 22.38 2.75
CA PHE A 20 -12.49 21.04 2.69
C PHE A 20 -11.44 19.98 2.38
N LEU A 21 -10.48 20.26 1.51
CA LEU A 21 -9.39 19.34 1.20
C LEU A 21 -8.52 19.07 2.44
N ILE A 22 -8.15 20.11 3.20
CA ILE A 22 -7.35 19.98 4.43
C ILE A 22 -8.13 19.21 5.49
N VAL A 23 -9.41 19.54 5.72
CA VAL A 23 -10.27 18.83 6.68
C VAL A 23 -10.44 17.36 6.29
N SER A 24 -10.70 17.09 5.02
CA SER A 24 -10.84 15.73 4.49
C SER A 24 -9.54 14.94 4.64
N PHE A 25 -8.39 15.51 4.29
CA PHE A 25 -7.10 14.85 4.45
C PHE A 25 -6.73 14.62 5.92
N GLY A 26 -6.95 15.62 6.78
CA GLY A 26 -6.72 15.52 8.22
C GLY A 26 -7.55 14.42 8.88
N LEU A 27 -8.84 14.32 8.54
CA LEU A 27 -9.67 13.22 9.03
C LEU A 27 -9.24 11.86 8.45
N PHE A 28 -8.90 11.79 7.17
CA PHE A 28 -8.49 10.54 6.52
C PHE A 28 -7.21 9.96 7.16
N THR A 29 -6.26 10.83 7.49
CA THR A 29 -5.02 10.47 8.19
C THR A 29 -5.26 10.14 9.66
N PHE A 30 -6.06 10.93 10.39
CA PHE A 30 -6.40 10.61 11.79
C PHE A 30 -7.11 9.26 11.94
N THR A 31 -7.86 8.85 10.92
CA THR A 31 -8.60 7.58 10.91
C THR A 31 -7.85 6.43 10.25
N SER A 32 -6.60 6.62 9.79
CA SER A 32 -5.84 5.56 9.10
C SER A 32 -5.56 4.37 9.99
N ASP A 33 -5.22 4.63 11.26
CA ASP A 33 -4.78 3.58 12.19
C ASP A 33 -5.97 2.88 12.86
N ILE A 34 -7.17 3.44 12.73
CA ILE A 34 -8.40 2.96 13.38
C ILE A 34 -9.21 2.04 12.45
N TYR A 35 -9.12 2.23 11.13
CA TYR A 35 -9.96 1.57 10.13
C TYR A 35 -9.13 0.84 9.07
N ASP A 36 -8.45 -0.22 9.48
CA ASP A 36 -7.64 -1.09 8.63
C ASP A 36 -8.49 -2.12 7.85
N VAL A 37 -9.54 -1.65 7.17
CA VAL A 37 -10.57 -2.46 6.49
C VAL A 37 -11.68 -2.97 7.43
N SER A 38 -12.71 -2.14 7.63
CA SER A 38 -13.96 -2.56 8.25
C SER A 38 -14.90 -3.10 7.18
N PHE A 39 -15.40 -4.32 7.35
CA PHE A 39 -16.48 -4.91 6.53
C PHE A 39 -17.86 -4.28 6.78
N ASP A 40 -17.95 -3.17 7.52
CA ASP A 40 -19.16 -2.37 7.56
C ASP A 40 -19.28 -1.69 6.20
N PHE A 41 -20.34 -2.05 5.46
CA PHE A 41 -20.54 -1.68 4.06
C PHE A 41 -20.34 -0.19 3.77
N PHE A 42 -20.56 0.68 4.75
CA PHE A 42 -20.19 2.09 4.69
C PHE A 42 -19.82 2.63 6.07
N THR A 43 -18.55 3.01 6.26
CA THR A 43 -18.13 3.72 7.47
C THR A 43 -18.65 5.15 7.48
N GLY A 44 -18.93 5.70 8.67
CA GLY A 44 -19.23 7.13 8.82
C GLY A 44 -18.13 8.02 8.24
N THR A 45 -16.87 7.55 8.29
CA THR A 45 -15.71 8.20 7.68
C THR A 45 -15.85 8.35 6.17
N PHE A 46 -16.21 7.29 5.43
CA PHE A 46 -16.47 7.39 3.99
C PHE A 46 -17.56 8.42 3.68
N PHE A 47 -18.72 8.34 4.36
CA PHE A 47 -19.82 9.28 4.10
C PHE A 47 -19.44 10.73 4.40
N PHE A 48 -18.56 10.97 5.37
CA PHE A 48 -18.05 12.32 5.64
C PHE A 48 -17.21 12.85 4.47
N HIS A 49 -16.24 12.09 3.97
CA HIS A 49 -15.44 12.49 2.79
C HIS A 49 -16.33 12.68 1.55
N TYR A 50 -17.29 11.79 1.38
CA TYR A 50 -18.24 11.85 0.28
C TYR A 50 -19.15 13.09 0.36
N ALA A 51 -19.65 13.43 1.56
CA ALA A 51 -20.44 14.63 1.80
C ALA A 51 -19.65 15.90 1.49
N LEU A 52 -18.39 16.01 1.95
CA LEU A 52 -17.53 17.16 1.60
C LEU A 52 -17.33 17.28 0.08
N THR A 53 -17.12 16.15 -0.60
CA THR A 53 -16.99 16.10 -2.06
C THR A 53 -18.26 16.60 -2.75
N LEU A 54 -19.45 16.17 -2.30
CA LEU A 54 -20.73 16.60 -2.84
C LEU A 54 -21.02 18.08 -2.56
N ILE A 55 -20.75 18.57 -1.35
CA ILE A 55 -20.93 19.98 -1.00
C ILE A 55 -20.06 20.83 -1.93
N TYR A 56 -18.80 20.47 -2.10
CA TYR A 56 -17.91 21.21 -2.99
C TYR A 56 -18.32 21.10 -4.46
N LEU A 57 -18.81 19.94 -4.90
CA LEU A 57 -19.39 19.78 -6.24
C LEU A 57 -20.54 20.77 -6.48
N ILE A 58 -21.44 20.94 -5.50
CA ILE A 58 -22.54 21.90 -5.58
C ILE A 58 -22.02 23.34 -5.64
N VAL A 59 -20.96 23.68 -4.90
CA VAL A 59 -20.30 24.99 -4.98
C VAL A 59 -19.76 25.25 -6.39
N VAL A 60 -19.03 24.29 -6.95
CA VAL A 60 -18.49 24.37 -8.32
C VAL A 60 -19.62 24.50 -9.36
N PHE A 61 -20.69 23.72 -9.24
CA PHE A 61 -21.85 23.81 -10.12
C PHE A 61 -22.59 25.14 -10.04
N SER A 62 -22.79 25.66 -8.83
CA SER A 62 -23.43 26.95 -8.58
C SER A 62 -22.63 28.09 -9.21
N ARG A 63 -21.31 28.03 -9.09
CA ARG A 63 -20.40 28.97 -9.74
C ARG A 63 -20.43 28.85 -11.25
N ASN A 64 -20.31 27.63 -11.80
CA ASN A 64 -20.35 27.41 -13.25
C ASN A 64 -21.63 27.97 -13.86
N LYS A 65 -22.78 27.82 -13.19
CA LYS A 65 -24.04 28.43 -13.62
C LYS A 65 -23.97 29.96 -13.63
N ARG A 66 -23.40 30.58 -12.59
CA ARG A 66 -23.25 32.05 -12.52
C ARG A 66 -22.31 32.61 -13.58
N GLU A 67 -21.17 31.95 -13.81
CA GLU A 67 -20.12 32.45 -14.72
C GLU A 67 -20.38 32.09 -16.19
N THR A 68 -21.03 30.95 -16.46
CA THR A 68 -21.13 30.40 -17.83
C THR A 68 -22.55 30.08 -18.29
N GLY A 69 -23.53 30.24 -17.42
CA GLY A 69 -24.94 29.89 -17.68
C GLY A 69 -25.23 28.39 -17.68
N ARG A 70 -24.23 27.51 -17.48
CA ARG A 70 -24.38 26.05 -17.51
C ARG A 70 -23.77 25.40 -16.26
N TYR A 71 -24.47 24.41 -15.70
CA TYR A 71 -23.96 23.66 -14.53
C TYR A 71 -22.75 22.78 -14.86
N PHE A 72 -22.86 21.99 -15.94
CA PHE A 72 -21.86 21.00 -16.36
C PHE A 72 -20.80 21.61 -17.29
N LYS A 73 -20.20 22.74 -16.89
CA LYS A 73 -19.11 23.38 -17.64
C LYS A 73 -17.91 23.64 -16.76
N PHE A 74 -16.99 22.69 -16.76
CA PHE A 74 -15.78 22.67 -15.93
C PHE A 74 -14.66 23.58 -16.49
N ASN A 75 -14.91 24.89 -16.56
CA ASN A 75 -13.98 25.86 -17.14
C ASN A 75 -12.78 26.17 -16.23
N SER A 76 -12.99 26.25 -14.91
CA SER A 76 -11.93 26.63 -13.98
C SER A 76 -11.10 25.42 -13.57
N PHE A 77 -9.86 25.35 -14.09
CA PHE A 77 -8.95 24.26 -13.79
C PHE A 77 -8.68 24.10 -12.28
N ALA A 78 -8.47 25.20 -11.56
CA ALA A 78 -8.20 25.17 -10.13
C ALA A 78 -9.33 24.50 -9.32
N HIS A 79 -10.58 24.88 -9.61
CA HIS A 79 -11.75 24.29 -8.96
C HIS A 79 -11.88 22.81 -9.27
N ASN A 80 -11.70 22.43 -10.54
CA ASN A 80 -11.81 21.04 -10.97
C ASN A 80 -10.74 20.17 -10.30
N ILE A 81 -9.52 20.68 -10.13
CA ILE A 81 -8.46 19.94 -9.43
C ILE A 81 -8.82 19.76 -7.96
N LEU A 82 -9.24 20.81 -7.24
CA LEU A 82 -9.65 20.67 -5.84
C LEU A 82 -10.82 19.68 -5.67
N LEU A 83 -11.79 19.73 -6.58
CA LEU A 83 -12.90 18.77 -6.61
C LEU A 83 -12.40 17.34 -6.85
N LEU A 84 -11.49 17.16 -7.80
CA LEU A 84 -10.89 15.86 -8.10
C LEU A 84 -10.06 15.32 -6.93
N GLN A 85 -9.34 16.18 -6.19
CA GLN A 85 -8.61 15.80 -4.98
C GLN A 85 -9.55 15.33 -3.87
N LEU A 86 -10.69 15.99 -3.69
CA LEU A 86 -11.73 15.55 -2.74
C LEU A 86 -12.32 14.20 -3.16
N PHE A 87 -12.65 14.03 -4.44
CA PHE A 87 -13.07 12.74 -4.99
C PHE A 87 -12.01 11.65 -4.78
N ASN A 88 -10.72 11.99 -4.88
CA ASN A 88 -9.63 11.05 -4.66
C ASN A 88 -9.57 10.57 -3.22
N ILE A 89 -9.60 11.48 -2.24
CA ILE A 89 -9.64 11.09 -0.82
C ILE A 89 -10.90 10.26 -0.52
N SER A 90 -12.04 10.65 -1.08
CA SER A 90 -13.29 9.89 -0.96
C SER A 90 -13.19 8.48 -1.57
N ALA A 91 -12.51 8.33 -2.71
CA ALA A 91 -12.25 7.03 -3.35
C ALA A 91 -11.35 6.14 -2.48
N TYR A 92 -10.27 6.70 -1.92
CA TYR A 92 -9.41 5.98 -0.98
C TYR A 92 -10.12 5.62 0.33
N ALA A 93 -11.04 6.47 0.81
CA ALA A 93 -11.89 6.16 1.96
C ALA A 93 -12.89 5.03 1.64
N LEU A 94 -13.47 5.02 0.43
CA LEU A 94 -14.30 3.93 -0.04
C LEU A 94 -13.50 2.63 -0.18
N ASN A 95 -12.24 2.71 -0.64
CA ASN A 95 -11.35 1.56 -0.76
C ASN A 95 -11.06 0.87 0.58
N ARG A 96 -11.19 1.58 1.71
CA ARG A 96 -11.13 0.97 3.06
C ARG A 96 -12.36 0.12 3.39
N SER A 97 -13.50 0.34 2.74
CA SER A 97 -14.74 -0.42 2.97
C SER A 97 -14.95 -1.50 1.90
N ILE A 98 -14.67 -1.17 0.64
CA ILE A 98 -14.73 -2.06 -0.52
C ILE A 98 -13.35 -2.06 -1.18
N ALA A 99 -12.51 -3.02 -0.80
CA ALA A 99 -11.15 -3.09 -1.29
C ALA A 99 -11.11 -3.40 -2.80
N VAL A 100 -10.84 -2.37 -3.60
CA VAL A 100 -10.50 -2.47 -5.02
C VAL A 100 -9.00 -2.65 -5.16
N PHE A 101 -8.23 -1.84 -4.43
CA PHE A 101 -6.77 -1.99 -4.27
C PHE A 101 -6.45 -2.54 -2.89
N ASP A 102 -5.42 -3.39 -2.82
CA ASP A 102 -4.79 -3.73 -1.53
C ASP A 102 -4.04 -2.52 -0.96
N ILE A 103 -3.55 -2.65 0.28
CA ILE A 103 -2.80 -1.60 0.97
C ILE A 103 -1.58 -1.22 0.12
N SER A 104 -1.48 0.04 -0.29
CA SER A 104 -0.36 0.48 -1.10
C SER A 104 0.96 0.38 -0.35
N THR A 105 2.03 0.01 -1.05
CA THR A 105 3.38 0.08 -0.47
C THR A 105 3.74 1.53 -0.08
N ILE A 106 4.73 1.67 0.80
CA ILE A 106 5.17 2.99 1.31
C ILE A 106 5.59 3.92 0.16
N TRP A 107 6.34 3.41 -0.83
CA TRP A 107 6.82 4.24 -1.94
C TRP A 107 5.68 4.74 -2.81
N VAL A 108 4.64 3.92 -3.04
CA VAL A 108 3.43 4.31 -3.76
C VAL A 108 2.69 5.39 -3.00
N THR A 109 2.54 5.24 -1.69
CA THR A 109 1.89 6.22 -0.81
C THR A 109 2.61 7.57 -0.86
N VAL A 110 3.94 7.56 -0.74
CA VAL A 110 4.75 8.79 -0.84
C VAL A 110 4.61 9.43 -2.22
N PHE A 111 4.66 8.63 -3.29
CA PHE A 111 4.49 9.11 -4.66
C PHE A 111 3.13 9.77 -4.87
N LEU A 112 2.05 9.13 -4.42
CA LEU A 112 0.68 9.66 -4.47
C LEU A 112 0.56 10.98 -3.71
N LEU A 113 1.13 11.09 -2.51
CA LEU A 113 1.09 12.33 -1.75
C LEU A 113 1.82 13.46 -2.50
N VAL A 114 3.04 13.18 -2.97
CA VAL A 114 3.85 14.17 -3.70
C VAL A 114 3.16 14.60 -4.99
N SER A 115 2.63 13.67 -5.79
CA SER A 115 1.96 14.00 -7.05
C SER A 115 0.70 14.84 -6.83
N ASN A 116 -0.11 14.50 -5.83
CA ASN A 116 -1.34 15.24 -5.51
C ASN A 116 -1.08 16.63 -4.92
N ILE A 117 -0.09 16.76 -4.03
CA ILE A 117 0.35 18.07 -3.51
C ILE A 117 0.84 18.94 -4.66
N MET A 118 1.70 18.40 -5.52
CA MET A 118 2.27 19.15 -6.64
C MET A 118 1.20 19.57 -7.66
N LEU A 119 0.24 18.70 -7.97
CA LEU A 119 -0.89 19.02 -8.84
C LEU A 119 -1.76 20.13 -8.24
N THR A 120 -2.01 20.08 -6.93
CA THR A 120 -2.80 21.10 -6.21
C THR A 120 -2.06 22.45 -6.20
N VAL A 121 -0.77 22.45 -5.87
CA VAL A 121 0.06 23.66 -5.90
C VAL A 121 0.07 24.27 -7.29
N TYR A 122 0.31 23.45 -8.33
CA TYR A 122 0.26 23.91 -9.72
C TYR A 122 -1.11 24.50 -10.09
N ALA A 123 -2.20 23.86 -9.68
CA ALA A 123 -3.56 24.33 -9.96
C ALA A 123 -3.83 25.71 -9.34
N LEU A 124 -3.27 26.00 -8.16
CA LEU A 124 -3.44 27.27 -7.45
C LEU A 124 -2.44 28.36 -7.92
N SER A 125 -1.23 27.99 -8.33
CA SER A 125 -0.18 28.94 -8.72
C SER A 125 -0.02 29.12 -10.23
N GLY A 126 -0.56 28.24 -11.05
CA GLY A 126 -0.46 28.24 -12.52
C GLY A 126 0.89 27.77 -13.07
N SER A 127 2.01 28.35 -12.62
CA SER A 127 3.35 27.82 -12.89
C SER A 127 4.36 28.30 -11.84
N PHE A 128 5.45 27.58 -11.68
CA PHE A 128 6.52 27.99 -10.76
C PHE A 128 7.38 29.08 -11.42
N LYS A 129 7.81 30.06 -10.61
CA LYS A 129 8.75 31.10 -11.06
C LYS A 129 10.12 30.51 -11.40
N ASN A 130 10.52 29.45 -10.69
CA ASN A 130 11.78 28.76 -10.91
C ASN A 130 11.63 27.70 -12.01
N LYS A 131 12.44 27.78 -13.08
CA LYS A 131 12.45 26.84 -14.19
C LYS A 131 12.80 25.41 -13.75
N TYR A 132 13.72 25.23 -12.81
CA TYR A 132 14.06 23.90 -12.27
C TYR A 132 12.88 23.24 -11.56
N LEU A 133 12.07 24.01 -10.82
CA LEU A 133 10.84 23.50 -10.21
C LEU A 133 9.80 23.11 -11.25
N ASN A 134 9.74 23.82 -12.39
CA ASN A 134 8.87 23.42 -13.50
C ASN A 134 9.32 22.09 -14.13
N HIS A 135 10.61 21.88 -14.36
CA HIS A 135 11.13 20.59 -14.87
C HIS A 135 10.92 19.45 -13.86
N PHE A 136 11.18 19.70 -12.57
CA PHE A 136 10.93 18.71 -11.52
C PHE A 136 9.45 18.33 -11.42
N PHE A 137 8.56 19.33 -11.46
CA PHE A 137 7.12 19.08 -11.50
C PHE A 137 6.70 18.31 -12.75
N LEU A 138 7.26 18.67 -13.91
CA LEU A 138 6.98 17.96 -15.17
C LEU A 138 7.44 16.50 -15.13
N ALA A 139 8.55 16.21 -14.44
CA ALA A 139 8.98 14.85 -14.20
C ALA A 139 7.97 14.07 -13.35
N ILE A 140 7.53 14.63 -12.22
CA ILE A 140 6.49 14.01 -11.37
C ILE A 140 5.19 13.81 -12.14
N ALA A 141 4.73 14.83 -12.88
CA ALA A 141 3.52 14.75 -13.68
C ALA A 141 3.63 13.71 -14.80
N GLY A 142 4.81 13.59 -15.43
CA GLY A 142 5.09 12.59 -16.45
C GLY A 142 4.96 11.16 -15.91
N ILE A 143 5.56 10.89 -14.75
CA ILE A 143 5.44 9.60 -14.04
C ILE A 143 3.99 9.37 -13.61
N ALA A 144 3.30 10.41 -13.10
CA ALA A 144 1.91 10.32 -12.65
C ALA A 144 0.93 9.96 -13.77
N ILE A 145 1.19 10.39 -15.02
CA ILE A 145 0.38 9.96 -16.17
C ILE A 145 0.48 8.44 -16.36
N LEU A 146 1.69 7.88 -16.36
CA LEU A 146 1.90 6.44 -16.52
C LEU A 146 1.32 5.64 -15.34
N PHE A 147 1.48 6.16 -14.13
CA PHE A 147 0.95 5.55 -12.91
C PHE A 147 -0.59 5.53 -12.89
N HIS A 148 -1.24 6.65 -13.19
CA HIS A 148 -2.71 6.70 -13.23
C HIS A 148 -3.28 5.98 -14.46
N LEU A 149 -2.52 5.84 -15.55
CA LEU A 149 -2.88 4.95 -16.65
C LEU A 149 -2.95 3.50 -16.15
N TYR A 150 -1.92 3.06 -15.41
CA TYR A 150 -1.92 1.75 -14.77
C TYR A 150 -3.13 1.56 -13.85
N GLU A 151 -3.39 2.49 -12.92
CA GLU A 151 -4.55 2.40 -12.02
C GLU A 151 -5.88 2.36 -12.80
N SER A 152 -6.00 3.15 -13.86
CA SER A 152 -7.20 3.19 -14.72
C SER A 152 -7.44 1.88 -15.45
N LEU A 153 -6.37 1.21 -15.89
CA LEU A 153 -6.45 -0.11 -16.50
C LEU A 153 -6.79 -1.18 -15.46
N TYR A 154 -6.22 -1.07 -14.26
CA TYR A 154 -6.48 -1.97 -13.14
C TYR A 154 -7.97 -1.98 -12.75
N VAL A 155 -8.60 -0.81 -12.67
CA VAL A 155 -10.03 -0.68 -12.31
C VAL A 155 -10.98 -0.75 -13.51
N MET A 156 -10.48 -0.92 -14.74
CA MET A 156 -11.26 -0.82 -15.98
C MET A 156 -12.46 -1.77 -16.01
N GLN A 157 -12.33 -2.96 -15.41
CA GLN A 157 -13.38 -3.97 -15.36
C GLN A 157 -14.59 -3.52 -14.52
N LEU A 158 -14.43 -2.54 -13.64
CA LEU A 158 -15.52 -1.93 -12.89
C LEU A 158 -16.29 -0.89 -13.71
N TYR A 159 -15.76 -0.39 -14.82
CA TYR A 159 -16.40 0.68 -15.60
C TYR A 159 -17.80 0.34 -16.13
N PRO A 160 -18.09 -0.88 -16.62
CA PRO A 160 -19.45 -1.24 -17.02
C PRO A 160 -20.42 -1.18 -15.84
N ILE A 161 -20.03 -1.72 -14.69
CA ILE A 161 -20.83 -1.70 -13.46
C ILE A 161 -21.04 -0.26 -13.01
N THR A 162 -19.99 0.56 -13.05
CA THR A 162 -20.07 1.98 -12.72
C THR A 162 -21.03 2.73 -13.63
N ALA A 163 -20.94 2.52 -14.94
CA ALA A 163 -21.80 3.17 -15.93
C ALA A 163 -23.29 2.78 -15.78
N LEU A 164 -23.59 1.58 -15.28
CA LEU A 164 -24.96 1.17 -14.99
C LEU A 164 -25.45 1.69 -13.62
N SER A 165 -24.56 1.75 -12.64
CA SER A 165 -24.90 2.04 -11.24
C SER A 165 -24.79 3.52 -10.84
N PHE A 166 -24.26 4.42 -11.68
CA PHE A 166 -24.00 5.81 -11.27
C PHE A 166 -25.26 6.59 -10.85
N TRP A 167 -26.44 6.16 -11.32
CA TRP A 167 -27.72 6.72 -10.89
C TRP A 167 -28.05 6.46 -9.40
N PHE A 168 -27.44 5.43 -8.80
CA PHE A 168 -27.58 5.11 -7.37
C PHE A 168 -26.56 5.92 -6.55
N PHE A 169 -26.87 7.21 -6.39
CA PHE A 169 -26.10 8.14 -5.56
C PHE A 169 -24.67 8.44 -6.05
N GLY A 170 -24.28 8.14 -7.28
CA GLY A 170 -22.97 8.55 -7.83
C GLY A 170 -21.74 7.98 -7.10
N ILE A 171 -21.90 7.03 -6.17
CA ILE A 171 -20.79 6.39 -5.44
C ILE A 171 -19.91 5.60 -6.42
N SER A 172 -20.50 4.97 -7.43
CA SER A 172 -19.73 4.22 -8.41
C SER A 172 -18.78 5.08 -9.24
N LEU A 173 -19.04 6.40 -9.36
CA LEU A 173 -18.17 7.34 -10.09
C LEU A 173 -16.73 7.39 -9.53
N HIS A 174 -16.51 6.95 -8.29
CA HIS A 174 -15.15 6.84 -7.73
C HIS A 174 -14.24 5.93 -8.56
N SER A 175 -14.77 4.95 -9.29
CA SER A 175 -13.93 4.11 -10.16
C SER A 175 -13.27 4.90 -11.29
N PHE A 176 -13.83 6.04 -11.69
CA PHE A 176 -13.25 6.89 -12.74
C PHE A 176 -12.20 7.88 -12.24
N VAL A 177 -11.96 7.95 -10.93
CA VAL A 177 -11.00 8.90 -10.35
C VAL A 177 -9.59 8.75 -10.93
N PRO A 178 -9.00 7.54 -11.07
CA PRO A 178 -7.69 7.39 -11.68
C PRO A 178 -7.63 7.94 -13.11
N LEU A 179 -8.67 7.70 -13.90
CA LEU A 179 -8.76 8.19 -15.28
C LEU A 179 -8.81 9.72 -15.32
N LEU A 180 -9.59 10.33 -14.43
CA LEU A 180 -9.68 11.79 -14.32
C LEU A 180 -8.36 12.40 -13.85
N MET A 181 -7.63 11.75 -12.95
CA MET A 181 -6.28 12.15 -12.52
C MET A 181 -5.27 12.07 -13.65
N MET A 182 -5.31 11.02 -14.46
CA MET A 182 -4.48 10.91 -15.66
C MET A 182 -4.76 12.07 -16.63
N ILE A 183 -6.04 12.36 -16.90
CA ILE A 183 -6.45 13.46 -17.78
C ILE A 183 -5.98 14.82 -17.21
N ALA A 184 -6.06 15.01 -15.89
CA ALA A 184 -5.59 16.23 -15.23
C ALA A 184 -4.08 16.45 -15.48
N HIS A 185 -3.25 15.43 -15.25
CA HIS A 185 -1.81 15.52 -15.50
C HIS A 185 -1.49 15.70 -17.00
N ILE A 186 -2.20 15.04 -17.91
CA ILE A 186 -2.06 15.26 -19.36
C ILE A 186 -2.34 16.73 -19.71
N LYS A 187 -3.39 17.34 -19.15
CA LYS A 187 -3.70 18.76 -19.38
C LYS A 187 -2.58 19.67 -18.87
N VAL A 188 -1.97 19.36 -17.74
CA VAL A 188 -0.82 20.08 -17.21
C VAL A 188 0.38 19.99 -18.15
N VAL A 189 0.79 18.78 -18.54
CA VAL A 189 1.92 18.57 -19.46
C VAL A 189 1.67 19.32 -20.77
N ARG A 190 0.47 19.19 -21.35
CA ARG A 190 0.09 19.91 -22.58
C ARG A 190 0.16 21.43 -22.43
N ARG A 191 -0.11 22.00 -21.25
CA ARG A 191 0.04 23.45 -21.00
C ARG A 191 1.50 23.87 -21.05
N TYR A 192 2.42 23.07 -20.48
CA TYR A 192 3.85 23.34 -20.58
C TYR A 192 4.36 23.26 -22.01
N LEU A 193 3.94 22.23 -22.75
CA LEU A 193 4.33 22.03 -24.15
C LEU A 193 3.75 23.08 -25.11
N LYS A 194 2.74 23.84 -24.71
CA LYS A 194 2.16 24.94 -25.50
C LYS A 194 2.76 26.31 -25.19
N LYS A 195 3.58 26.45 -24.14
CA LYS A 195 4.27 27.71 -23.86
C LYS A 195 5.30 27.98 -24.96
N THR A 196 5.63 29.24 -25.24
CA THR A 196 6.62 29.64 -26.25
C THR A 196 7.98 28.95 -26.06
N GLU A 197 8.32 28.60 -24.81
CA GLU A 197 9.48 27.79 -24.40
C GLU A 197 9.28 26.26 -24.59
N ALA A 198 8.36 25.82 -25.47
CA ALA A 198 8.02 24.41 -25.65
C ALA A 198 9.24 23.52 -25.93
N GLY A 199 10.24 24.06 -26.62
CA GLY A 199 11.51 23.39 -26.92
C GLY A 199 12.28 22.95 -25.66
N ASP A 200 12.09 23.62 -24.53
CA ASP A 200 12.78 23.29 -23.28
C ASP A 200 12.09 22.15 -22.51
N TYR A 201 10.76 22.06 -22.57
CA TYR A 201 9.97 21.12 -21.75
C TYR A 201 9.72 19.77 -22.45
N LEU A 202 9.72 19.74 -23.79
CA LEU A 202 9.53 18.50 -24.55
C LEU A 202 10.64 17.46 -24.28
N PRO A 203 11.94 17.80 -24.31
CA PRO A 203 13.00 16.84 -24.00
C PRO A 203 12.84 16.27 -22.59
N THR A 204 12.53 17.11 -21.60
CA THR A 204 12.30 16.65 -20.21
C THR A 204 11.16 15.63 -20.13
N THR A 205 10.04 15.89 -20.81
CA THR A 205 8.88 14.97 -20.81
C THR A 205 9.25 13.62 -21.43
N LEU A 206 9.90 13.64 -22.59
CA LEU A 206 10.30 12.43 -23.30
C LEU A 206 11.35 11.63 -22.52
N THR A 207 12.38 12.29 -21.98
CA THR A 207 13.42 11.64 -21.17
C THR A 207 12.81 10.95 -19.97
N ILE A 208 11.85 11.56 -19.27
CA ILE A 208 11.21 10.94 -18.11
C ILE A 208 10.36 9.73 -18.50
N TRP A 209 9.61 9.81 -19.61
CA TRP A 209 8.83 8.67 -20.10
C TRP A 209 9.72 7.51 -20.51
N ILE A 210 10.76 7.78 -21.29
CA ILE A 210 11.74 6.77 -21.72
C ILE A 210 12.42 6.16 -20.50
N ALA A 211 12.90 6.98 -19.56
CA ALA A 211 13.56 6.48 -18.34
C ALA A 211 12.62 5.62 -17.49
N THR A 212 11.35 6.02 -17.34
CA THR A 212 10.36 5.27 -16.56
C THR A 212 10.04 3.93 -17.22
N LEU A 213 9.80 3.92 -18.54
CA LEU A 213 9.52 2.70 -19.29
C LEU A 213 10.74 1.77 -19.33
N PHE A 214 11.95 2.34 -19.48
CA PHE A 214 13.19 1.58 -19.43
C PHE A 214 13.43 0.97 -18.05
N PHE A 215 13.17 1.71 -16.97
CA PHE A 215 13.23 1.16 -15.62
C PHE A 215 12.23 0.03 -15.40
N LEU A 216 10.97 0.19 -15.86
CA LEU A 216 9.96 -0.87 -15.81
C LEU A 216 10.39 -2.11 -16.59
N PHE A 217 11.00 -1.92 -17.76
CA PHE A 217 11.56 -2.99 -18.56
C PHE A 217 12.67 -3.73 -17.80
N LEU A 218 13.67 -3.02 -17.27
CA LEU A 218 14.75 -3.64 -16.48
C LEU A 218 14.22 -4.38 -15.24
N PHE A 219 13.28 -3.79 -14.51
CA PHE A 219 12.66 -4.43 -13.35
C PHE A 219 11.94 -5.73 -13.77
N THR A 220 11.19 -5.69 -14.87
CA THR A 220 10.46 -6.86 -15.38
C THR A 220 11.40 -7.95 -15.89
N CYS A 221 12.47 -7.60 -16.61
CA CYS A 221 13.50 -8.54 -17.03
C CYS A 221 14.16 -9.22 -15.83
N ARG A 222 14.56 -8.45 -14.82
CA ARG A 222 15.15 -9.01 -13.60
C ARG A 222 14.16 -9.90 -12.83
N PHE A 223 12.91 -9.49 -12.74
CA PHE A 223 11.84 -10.31 -12.15
C PHE A 223 11.67 -11.63 -12.91
N HIS A 224 11.75 -11.59 -14.24
CA HIS A 224 11.66 -12.76 -15.09
C HIS A 224 12.85 -13.71 -14.92
N GLU A 225 14.08 -13.20 -14.86
CA GLU A 225 15.27 -13.99 -14.56
C GLU A 225 15.14 -14.73 -13.22
N VAL A 226 14.60 -14.07 -12.19
CA VAL A 226 14.37 -14.72 -10.90
C VAL A 226 13.34 -15.84 -11.02
N ASN A 227 12.25 -15.62 -11.75
CA ASN A 227 11.24 -16.66 -11.97
C ASN A 227 11.81 -17.85 -12.74
N GLN A 228 12.60 -17.61 -13.80
CA GLN A 228 13.27 -18.65 -14.57
C GLN A 228 14.25 -19.43 -13.69
N LEU A 229 15.09 -18.75 -12.92
CA LEU A 229 16.04 -19.39 -12.00
C LEU A 229 15.33 -20.32 -11.01
N VAL A 230 14.17 -19.90 -10.51
CA VAL A 230 13.34 -20.70 -9.60
C VAL A 230 12.76 -21.91 -10.33
N ASP A 231 12.15 -21.70 -11.50
CA ASP A 231 11.53 -22.78 -12.26
C ASP A 231 12.59 -23.82 -12.70
N ASP A 232 13.74 -23.39 -13.20
CA ASP A 232 14.85 -24.26 -13.60
C ASP A 232 15.38 -25.07 -12.40
N SER A 233 15.63 -24.42 -11.26
CA SER A 233 16.17 -25.09 -10.07
C SER A 233 15.21 -26.15 -9.50
N PHE A 234 13.90 -25.96 -9.64
CA PHE A 234 12.90 -26.93 -9.19
C PHE A 234 12.60 -28.01 -10.23
N HIS A 235 12.70 -27.73 -11.53
CA HIS A 235 12.63 -28.76 -12.57
C HIS A 235 13.84 -29.70 -12.52
N ASP A 236 15.06 -29.16 -12.43
CA ASP A 236 16.30 -29.95 -12.33
C ASP A 236 16.27 -30.90 -11.13
N SER A 237 15.70 -30.46 -10.01
CA SER A 237 15.60 -31.27 -8.79
C SER A 237 14.64 -32.46 -8.87
N GLN A 238 13.77 -32.49 -9.89
CA GLN A 238 12.79 -33.56 -10.13
C GLN A 238 13.27 -34.58 -11.18
N GLU A 239 14.44 -34.38 -11.78
CA GLU A 239 15.01 -35.34 -12.74
C GLU A 239 15.54 -36.60 -12.02
N ALA A 240 15.22 -37.77 -12.56
CA ALA A 240 15.47 -39.08 -11.93
C ALA A 240 16.95 -39.45 -11.71
N TYR A 241 17.89 -38.65 -12.23
CA TYR A 241 19.33 -38.93 -12.21
C TYR A 241 20.15 -37.90 -11.43
N GLN A 242 19.50 -36.92 -10.77
CA GLN A 242 20.16 -35.93 -9.94
C GLN A 242 20.28 -36.41 -8.49
N ASP A 243 21.37 -36.02 -7.81
CA ASP A 243 21.56 -36.31 -6.39
C ASP A 243 20.51 -35.54 -5.56
N HIS A 244 19.52 -36.25 -5.04
CA HIS A 244 18.45 -35.71 -4.19
C HIS A 244 18.89 -35.52 -2.72
N SER A 245 20.19 -35.53 -2.42
CA SER A 245 20.70 -35.38 -1.05
C SER A 245 20.31 -34.04 -0.40
N LEU A 246 20.04 -33.00 -1.18
CA LEU A 246 19.63 -31.68 -0.70
C LEU A 246 18.31 -31.22 -1.35
N PRO A 247 17.39 -30.58 -0.58
CA PRO A 247 16.17 -30.03 -1.13
C PRO A 247 16.41 -28.95 -2.20
N ALA A 248 15.53 -28.86 -3.21
CA ALA A 248 15.61 -27.88 -4.30
C ALA A 248 15.76 -26.43 -3.82
N TRP A 249 15.05 -26.07 -2.74
CA TRP A 249 15.10 -24.73 -2.15
C TRP A 249 16.51 -24.38 -1.65
N PHE A 250 17.32 -25.35 -1.23
CA PHE A 250 18.68 -25.13 -0.74
C PHE A 250 19.61 -24.72 -1.89
N SER A 251 19.60 -25.48 -2.98
CA SER A 251 20.37 -25.19 -4.19
C SER A 251 19.95 -23.85 -4.82
N LEU A 252 18.65 -23.57 -4.87
CA LEU A 252 18.15 -22.27 -5.32
C LEU A 252 18.64 -21.14 -4.41
N SER A 253 18.63 -21.34 -3.09
CA SER A 253 19.09 -20.31 -2.15
C SER A 253 20.57 -19.98 -2.34
N GLN A 254 21.40 -20.94 -2.75
CA GLN A 254 22.82 -20.67 -3.04
C GLN A 254 23.04 -19.86 -4.33
N LYS A 255 22.17 -20.04 -5.33
CA LYS A 255 22.28 -19.37 -6.64
C LYS A 255 21.59 -18.00 -6.66
N MET A 256 20.55 -17.82 -5.86
CA MET A 256 19.73 -16.61 -5.88
C MET A 256 20.46 -15.42 -5.27
N GLU A 257 20.49 -14.30 -5.98
CA GLU A 257 21.07 -13.06 -5.46
C GLU A 257 20.18 -12.44 -4.38
N LYS A 258 20.83 -11.93 -3.33
CA LYS A 258 20.15 -11.22 -2.25
C LYS A 258 19.88 -9.77 -2.64
N ASP A 259 18.93 -9.57 -3.54
CA ASP A 259 18.48 -8.24 -3.96
C ASP A 259 16.99 -8.00 -3.66
N TRP A 260 16.55 -6.74 -3.81
CA TRP A 260 15.20 -6.31 -3.46
C TRP A 260 14.13 -6.74 -4.48
N ILE A 261 14.52 -7.05 -5.72
CA ILE A 261 13.65 -7.56 -6.79
C ILE A 261 13.44 -9.05 -6.57
N SER A 262 14.51 -9.82 -6.30
CA SER A 262 14.44 -11.23 -5.94
C SER A 262 13.51 -11.47 -4.75
N LYS A 263 13.62 -10.62 -3.72
CA LYS A 263 12.70 -10.64 -2.57
C LYS A 263 11.24 -10.40 -2.98
N ARG A 264 10.98 -9.42 -3.84
CA ARG A 264 9.62 -9.09 -4.31
C ARG A 264 9.04 -10.19 -5.18
N ALA A 265 9.84 -10.81 -6.04
CA ALA A 265 9.45 -11.98 -6.83
C ALA A 265 9.03 -13.15 -5.93
N LEU A 266 9.86 -13.47 -4.92
CA LEU A 266 9.54 -14.48 -3.90
C LEU A 266 8.32 -14.14 -3.04
N LEU A 267 7.89 -12.88 -2.96
CA LEU A 267 6.72 -12.42 -2.21
C LEU A 267 5.48 -12.18 -3.11
N CYS A 268 5.60 -12.31 -4.43
CA CYS A 268 4.51 -12.11 -5.39
C CYS A 268 3.38 -13.14 -5.22
N GLY A 269 2.15 -12.71 -4.98
CA GLY A 269 1.02 -13.58 -4.65
C GLY A 269 1.01 -14.11 -3.20
N VAL A 270 1.96 -13.67 -2.37
CA VAL A 270 2.03 -14.00 -0.94
C VAL A 270 1.84 -12.74 -0.09
N SER A 271 2.68 -11.73 -0.32
CA SER A 271 2.63 -10.42 0.36
C SER A 271 2.48 -9.26 -0.61
N TYR A 272 2.63 -9.51 -1.91
CA TYR A 272 2.33 -8.52 -2.95
C TYR A 272 1.21 -9.02 -3.85
N THR A 273 0.33 -8.11 -4.27
CA THR A 273 -0.68 -8.41 -5.30
C THR A 273 0.01 -8.85 -6.59
N ASP A 274 -0.46 -9.94 -7.19
CA ASP A 274 -0.02 -10.38 -8.51
C ASP A 274 -0.97 -9.86 -9.60
N ALA A 275 -0.60 -10.08 -10.87
CA ALA A 275 -1.42 -9.73 -12.02
C ALA A 275 -2.64 -10.63 -12.25
N GLY A 276 -2.87 -11.62 -11.39
CA GLY A 276 -4.01 -12.53 -11.45
C GLY A 276 -5.30 -11.79 -11.14
N LEU A 277 -5.75 -10.94 -12.08
CA LEU A 277 -6.68 -9.85 -11.88
C LEU A 277 -7.98 -10.23 -11.16
N TRP A 278 -8.43 -11.48 -11.21
CA TRP A 278 -9.58 -11.99 -10.43
C TRP A 278 -9.47 -13.48 -10.08
N LYS A 279 -8.27 -14.07 -10.08
CA LYS A 279 -8.14 -15.48 -9.63
C LYS A 279 -8.51 -15.50 -8.15
N ARG A 280 -9.63 -16.17 -7.82
CA ARG A 280 -10.20 -16.33 -6.47
C ARG A 280 -9.10 -16.28 -5.42
N ARG A 281 -9.00 -15.14 -4.71
CA ARG A 281 -8.11 -14.97 -3.57
C ARG A 281 -8.40 -16.12 -2.61
N SER A 282 -7.47 -17.07 -2.49
CA SER A 282 -7.54 -18.07 -1.45
C SER A 282 -7.30 -17.34 -0.13
N TRP A 283 -8.37 -17.13 0.62
CA TRP A 283 -8.32 -16.56 1.97
C TRP A 283 -7.64 -17.58 2.90
N GLY A 284 -6.31 -17.53 3.01
CA GLY A 284 -5.57 -18.39 3.95
C GLY A 284 -4.16 -18.75 3.49
N GLY A 285 -3.27 -17.77 3.42
CA GLY A 285 -1.83 -18.01 3.26
C GLY A 285 -1.15 -18.18 4.63
N ARG A 286 -0.18 -19.09 4.74
CA ARG A 286 0.66 -19.31 5.94
C ARG A 286 1.65 -18.16 6.24
N PHE A 287 1.62 -17.08 5.46
CA PHE A 287 2.55 -15.96 5.56
C PHE A 287 1.90 -14.81 6.33
N ASN A 288 2.53 -14.40 7.43
CA ASN A 288 2.00 -13.39 8.35
C ASN A 288 2.38 -11.97 7.89
N SER A 289 1.90 -11.58 6.72
CA SER A 289 1.92 -10.19 6.28
C SER A 289 0.65 -9.84 5.52
N ARG A 290 0.31 -8.55 5.52
CA ARG A 290 -0.77 -8.03 4.71
C ARG A 290 -0.35 -8.06 3.24
N ILE A 291 -1.31 -8.31 2.37
CA ILE A 291 -1.08 -8.18 0.93
C ILE A 291 -0.94 -6.68 0.64
N GLU A 292 0.19 -6.30 0.07
CA GLU A 292 0.48 -4.95 -0.36
C GLU A 292 0.34 -4.82 -1.88
N HIS A 293 -0.16 -3.68 -2.32
CA HIS A 293 -0.24 -3.33 -3.72
C HIS A 293 1.06 -2.62 -4.16
N ASP A 294 1.90 -3.33 -4.92
CA ASP A 294 3.10 -2.79 -5.57
C ASP A 294 2.90 -2.85 -7.10
N PRO A 295 2.68 -1.70 -7.78
CA PRO A 295 2.49 -1.65 -9.23
C PRO A 295 3.64 -2.27 -10.02
N LEU A 296 4.89 -2.20 -9.53
CA LEU A 296 6.03 -2.82 -10.22
C LEU A 296 5.87 -4.34 -10.24
N VAL A 297 5.47 -4.93 -9.10
CA VAL A 297 5.25 -6.38 -8.97
C VAL A 297 4.04 -6.82 -9.79
N VAL A 298 2.96 -6.05 -9.79
CA VAL A 298 1.78 -6.36 -10.61
C VAL A 298 2.12 -6.32 -12.10
N ILE A 299 2.85 -5.30 -12.57
CA ILE A 299 3.27 -5.21 -13.98
C ILE A 299 4.21 -6.36 -14.31
N ALA A 300 5.21 -6.64 -13.49
CA ALA A 300 6.18 -7.70 -13.77
C ALA A 300 5.54 -9.10 -13.78
N SER A 301 4.65 -9.38 -12.83
CA SER A 301 3.91 -10.65 -12.78
C SER A 301 2.89 -10.80 -13.91
N PHE A 302 2.44 -9.72 -14.55
CA PHE A 302 1.61 -9.79 -15.75
C PHE A 302 2.41 -10.35 -16.94
N PHE A 303 3.68 -9.96 -17.07
CA PHE A 303 4.53 -10.39 -18.18
C PHE A 303 5.28 -11.70 -17.91
N SER A 304 5.65 -11.98 -16.67
CA SER A 304 6.49 -13.12 -16.31
C SER A 304 5.74 -14.25 -15.58
N GLU A 305 4.43 -14.11 -15.36
CA GLU A 305 3.65 -14.91 -14.42
C GLU A 305 4.25 -14.88 -12.98
N GLY A 306 3.54 -15.45 -12.00
CA GLY A 306 4.05 -15.60 -10.64
C GLY A 306 4.86 -16.90 -10.50
N ILE A 307 5.78 -16.95 -9.53
CA ILE A 307 6.54 -18.16 -9.20
C ILE A 307 5.58 -19.31 -8.83
N LYS A 308 5.75 -20.48 -9.46
CA LYS A 308 4.85 -21.65 -9.35
C LYS A 308 5.33 -22.73 -8.37
N ILE A 309 6.17 -22.40 -7.40
CA ILE A 309 6.62 -23.37 -6.38
C ILE A 309 5.70 -23.34 -5.14
N PRO A 310 5.66 -24.43 -4.34
CA PRO A 310 4.90 -24.47 -3.10
C PRO A 310 5.25 -23.31 -2.15
N ILE A 311 4.25 -22.75 -1.48
CA ILE A 311 4.44 -21.60 -0.58
C ILE A 311 5.41 -21.89 0.58
N ASN A 312 5.51 -23.15 1.02
CA ASN A 312 6.42 -23.56 2.10
C ASN A 312 7.89 -23.43 1.67
N ASP A 313 8.20 -23.74 0.41
CA ASP A 313 9.56 -23.61 -0.11
C ASP A 313 9.94 -22.14 -0.26
N ARG A 314 9.01 -21.30 -0.75
CA ARG A 314 9.18 -19.84 -0.79
C ARG A 314 9.44 -19.27 0.59
N ILE A 315 8.66 -19.70 1.58
CA ILE A 315 8.84 -19.32 2.99
C ILE A 315 10.23 -19.72 3.48
N THR A 316 10.69 -20.93 3.17
CA THR A 316 11.99 -21.44 3.63
C THR A 316 13.14 -20.65 3.01
N ILE A 317 13.06 -20.32 1.72
CA ILE A 317 14.04 -19.46 1.02
C ILE A 317 14.06 -18.07 1.65
N LEU A 318 12.88 -17.48 1.91
CA LEU A 318 12.76 -16.16 2.55
C LEU A 318 13.34 -16.15 3.98
N ARG A 319 13.11 -17.23 4.75
CA ARG A 319 13.70 -17.42 6.09
C ARG A 319 15.22 -17.41 6.03
N PHE A 320 15.80 -18.16 5.08
CA PHE A 320 17.23 -18.36 5.00
C PHE A 320 17.98 -17.17 4.40
N LEU A 321 17.50 -16.60 3.28
CA LEU A 321 18.19 -15.52 2.57
C LEU A 321 17.96 -14.13 3.16
N TYR A 322 16.75 -13.87 3.65
CA TYR A 322 16.31 -12.53 4.02
C TYR A 322 16.05 -12.36 5.53
N ASP A 323 16.35 -13.38 6.34
CA ASP A 323 16.12 -13.39 7.79
C ASP A 323 14.67 -13.05 8.18
N GLU A 324 13.71 -13.38 7.32
CA GLU A 324 12.28 -13.09 7.52
C GLU A 324 11.60 -14.14 8.42
N ARG A 325 12.32 -14.63 9.44
CA ARG A 325 11.84 -15.70 10.35
C ARG A 325 10.52 -15.32 11.02
N HIS A 326 10.40 -14.10 11.54
CA HIS A 326 9.17 -13.67 12.21
C HIS A 326 7.94 -13.53 11.29
N LYS A 327 8.12 -13.15 10.02
CA LYS A 327 7.00 -13.00 9.08
C LYS A 327 6.55 -14.31 8.46
N THR A 328 7.47 -15.27 8.45
CA THR A 328 7.26 -16.60 7.89
C THR A 328 6.75 -17.61 8.92
N GLU A 329 6.76 -17.28 10.21
CA GLU A 329 6.11 -18.12 11.23
C GLU A 329 4.61 -18.22 10.99
N ARG A 330 4.09 -19.43 11.14
CA ARG A 330 2.67 -19.72 10.95
C ARG A 330 1.88 -18.99 12.03
N LYS A 331 0.80 -18.32 11.60
CA LYS A 331 -0.25 -17.83 12.47
C LYS A 331 -1.59 -18.42 12.08
N LEU A 332 -2.43 -18.73 13.07
CA LEU A 332 -3.81 -19.18 12.88
C LEU A 332 -4.74 -17.98 12.78
N TRP A 333 -4.37 -16.87 13.40
CA TRP A 333 -5.12 -15.63 13.34
C TRP A 333 -4.29 -14.46 12.85
N SER A 334 -4.97 -13.44 12.35
CA SER A 334 -4.29 -12.22 11.89
C SER A 334 -3.63 -11.51 13.08
N GLY A 335 -2.45 -10.94 12.84
CA GLY A 335 -1.75 -10.07 13.80
C GLY A 335 -2.17 -8.60 13.73
N ASP A 336 -3.23 -8.28 12.98
CA ASP A 336 -3.62 -6.90 12.69
C ASP A 336 -4.22 -6.19 13.90
N ASN A 337 -4.00 -4.87 13.98
CA ASN A 337 -4.47 -3.99 15.05
C ASN A 337 -3.92 -4.38 16.44
N LEU A 338 -2.82 -5.13 16.47
CA LEU A 338 -2.04 -5.40 17.67
C LEU A 338 -0.84 -4.47 17.70
N SER A 339 -0.61 -3.85 18.85
CA SER A 339 0.56 -3.02 19.11
C SER A 339 1.20 -3.45 20.42
N THR A 340 2.53 -3.37 20.50
CA THR A 340 3.24 -3.53 21.77
C THR A 340 3.34 -2.15 22.39
N SER A 341 2.65 -1.91 23.50
CA SER A 341 2.66 -0.60 24.16
C SER A 341 3.88 -0.42 25.07
N ASP A 342 4.39 -1.52 25.62
CA ASP A 342 5.48 -1.48 26.59
C ASP A 342 6.29 -2.77 26.56
N ILE A 343 7.61 -2.65 26.73
CA ILE A 343 8.54 -3.77 26.88
C ILE A 343 9.47 -3.41 28.04
N VAL A 344 9.23 -4.03 29.20
CA VAL A 344 10.04 -3.82 30.41
C VAL A 344 10.96 -5.03 30.56
N THR A 345 12.26 -4.79 30.74
CA THR A 345 13.23 -5.84 31.07
C THR A 345 13.89 -5.50 32.40
N ASN A 346 13.57 -6.27 33.43
CA ASN A 346 14.16 -6.14 34.76
C ASN A 346 15.25 -7.19 34.93
N VAL A 347 16.46 -6.77 35.28
CA VAL A 347 17.58 -7.67 35.57
C VAL A 347 18.02 -7.46 37.00
N ARG A 348 18.05 -8.53 37.79
CA ARG A 348 18.58 -8.56 39.15
C ARG A 348 19.79 -9.48 39.19
N LEU A 349 20.93 -8.93 39.61
CA LEU A 349 22.17 -9.68 39.73
C LEU A 349 22.35 -10.12 41.18
N TYR A 350 22.70 -11.39 41.36
CA TYR A 350 23.07 -11.95 42.65
C TYR A 350 24.48 -12.54 42.56
N PRO A 351 25.53 -11.70 42.68
CA PRO A 351 26.91 -12.12 42.49
C PRO A 351 27.34 -13.24 43.44
N GLU A 352 26.86 -13.20 44.69
CA GLU A 352 27.12 -14.21 45.72
C GLU A 352 26.68 -15.62 45.30
N TYR A 353 25.59 -15.71 44.53
CA TYR A 353 25.05 -16.96 44.00
C TYR A 353 25.46 -17.22 42.53
N ARG A 354 26.26 -16.33 41.93
CA ARG A 354 26.61 -16.33 40.50
C ARG A 354 25.38 -16.44 39.60
N LEU A 355 24.27 -15.82 40.01
CA LEU A 355 22.97 -15.92 39.37
C LEU A 355 22.50 -14.55 38.89
N ALA A 356 21.92 -14.52 37.69
CA ALA A 356 21.18 -13.37 37.20
C ALA A 356 19.72 -13.78 37.00
N TYR A 357 18.80 -13.02 37.58
CA TYR A 357 17.37 -13.17 37.37
C TYR A 357 16.90 -12.10 36.39
N THR A 358 16.32 -12.51 35.27
CA THR A 358 15.79 -11.63 34.24
C THR A 358 14.30 -11.84 34.09
N GLU A 359 13.53 -10.77 34.22
CA GLU A 359 12.09 -10.72 33.98
C GLU A 359 11.82 -9.79 32.80
N LYS A 360 11.07 -10.28 31.81
CA LYS A 360 10.69 -9.49 30.64
C LYS A 360 9.17 -9.46 30.51
N VAL A 361 8.59 -8.27 30.55
CA VAL A 361 7.15 -8.04 30.48
C VAL A 361 6.81 -7.33 29.18
N PHE A 362 5.92 -7.92 28.40
CA PHE A 362 5.38 -7.35 27.17
C PHE A 362 3.94 -6.95 27.39
N LYS A 363 3.60 -5.68 27.16
CA LYS A 363 2.20 -5.22 27.17
C LYS A 363 1.71 -5.10 25.74
N ILE A 364 0.62 -5.80 25.45
CA ILE A 364 0.06 -5.93 24.12
C ILE A 364 -1.31 -5.27 24.14
N HIS A 365 -1.54 -4.37 23.20
CA HIS A 365 -2.81 -3.67 23.04
C HIS A 365 -3.45 -4.04 21.71
N ASN A 366 -4.73 -4.43 21.77
CA ASN A 366 -5.56 -4.65 20.59
C ASN A 366 -6.45 -3.42 20.38
N SER A 367 -6.16 -2.64 19.34
CA SER A 367 -6.88 -1.40 19.01
C SER A 367 -8.14 -1.62 18.17
N ARG A 368 -8.52 -2.88 17.89
CA ARG A 368 -9.67 -3.18 17.04
C ARG A 368 -11.00 -2.81 17.73
N VAL A 369 -11.81 -2.01 17.03
CA VAL A 369 -13.10 -1.49 17.53
C VAL A 369 -14.31 -2.42 17.27
N GLN A 370 -14.11 -3.55 16.58
CA GLN A 370 -15.23 -4.35 16.04
C GLN A 370 -15.82 -5.34 17.05
N ARG A 371 -17.16 -5.29 17.24
CA ARG A 371 -17.95 -6.02 18.25
C ARG A 371 -18.09 -7.54 18.01
N PHE A 372 -17.90 -8.00 16.78
CA PHE A 372 -17.89 -9.41 16.39
C PHE A 372 -16.66 -9.66 15.52
N GLY A 373 -15.68 -10.39 16.06
CA GLY A 373 -14.39 -10.54 15.40
C GLY A 373 -13.77 -11.90 15.63
N ARG A 374 -13.18 -12.46 14.56
CA ARG A 374 -12.22 -13.56 14.66
C ARG A 374 -11.08 -13.19 15.62
N PRO A 375 -10.48 -14.16 16.33
CA PRO A 375 -9.35 -13.91 17.23
C PRO A 375 -8.19 -13.21 16.52
N ARG A 376 -7.26 -12.68 17.32
CA ARG A 376 -6.02 -12.04 16.86
C ARG A 376 -4.85 -12.70 17.54
N GLU A 377 -3.71 -12.67 16.86
CA GLU A 377 -2.53 -13.39 17.31
C GLU A 377 -1.27 -12.51 17.33
N ALA A 378 -0.76 -12.34 18.53
CA ALA A 378 0.54 -11.77 18.78
C ALA A 378 1.58 -12.89 18.85
N LEU A 379 2.69 -12.74 18.12
CA LEU A 379 3.82 -13.67 18.16
C LEU A 379 5.06 -12.88 18.56
N TYR A 380 5.74 -13.35 19.61
CA TYR A 380 6.97 -12.75 20.10
C TYR A 380 8.09 -13.77 20.06
N THR A 381 9.28 -13.29 19.69
CA THR A 381 10.52 -14.03 19.80
C THR A 381 11.51 -13.17 20.55
N PHE A 382 12.26 -13.78 21.46
CA PHE A 382 13.27 -13.10 22.24
C PHE A 382 14.51 -13.98 22.35
N HIS A 383 15.67 -13.33 22.37
CA HIS A 383 16.95 -14.01 22.57
C HIS A 383 17.22 -14.19 24.05
N LEU A 384 17.68 -15.39 24.41
CA LEU A 384 18.19 -15.67 25.73
C LEU A 384 19.72 -15.56 25.72
N PRO A 385 20.34 -14.95 26.74
CA PRO A 385 21.77 -15.02 26.93
C PRO A 385 22.24 -16.48 27.02
N GLU A 386 23.47 -16.74 26.60
CA GLU A 386 24.08 -18.05 26.76
C GLU A 386 24.10 -18.46 28.24
N GLY A 387 23.69 -19.70 28.52
CA GLY A 387 23.55 -20.21 29.89
C GLY A 387 22.25 -19.81 30.61
N ALA A 388 21.40 -18.97 30.01
CA ALA A 388 20.09 -18.64 30.58
C ALA A 388 19.02 -19.69 30.21
N VAL A 389 18.11 -19.95 31.15
CA VAL A 389 16.96 -20.85 30.96
C VAL A 389 15.68 -20.12 31.37
N VAL A 390 14.62 -20.25 30.57
CA VAL A 390 13.30 -19.74 30.93
C VAL A 390 12.70 -20.65 31.98
N THR A 391 12.47 -20.09 33.18
CA THR A 391 11.92 -20.84 34.31
C THR A 391 10.41 -20.65 34.48
N SER A 392 9.85 -19.57 33.95
CA SER A 392 8.42 -19.28 34.04
C SER A 392 7.95 -18.44 32.85
N ALA A 393 6.67 -18.60 32.50
CA ALA A 393 5.94 -17.73 31.59
C ALA A 393 4.53 -17.55 32.15
N SER A 394 4.03 -16.32 32.18
CA SER A 394 2.67 -15.99 32.61
C SER A 394 1.99 -15.15 31.54
N LEU A 395 0.68 -15.33 31.39
CA LEU A 395 -0.14 -14.57 30.46
C LEU A 395 -1.25 -13.91 31.26
N TRP A 396 -1.41 -12.60 31.10
CA TRP A 396 -2.48 -11.84 31.72
C TRP A 396 -3.36 -11.24 30.62
N VAL A 397 -4.67 -11.48 30.69
CA VAL A 397 -5.66 -10.94 29.74
C VAL A 397 -6.69 -10.16 30.54
N GLU A 398 -6.77 -8.85 30.29
CA GLU A 398 -7.74 -7.94 30.95
C GLU A 398 -7.70 -7.98 32.49
N GLY A 399 -6.51 -8.20 33.06
CA GLY A 399 -6.29 -8.25 34.51
C GLY A 399 -6.46 -9.63 35.14
N GLU A 400 -6.86 -10.64 34.37
CA GLU A 400 -6.94 -12.04 34.83
C GLU A 400 -5.74 -12.84 34.31
N GLU A 401 -5.13 -13.63 35.19
CA GLU A 401 -4.10 -14.58 34.81
C GLU A 401 -4.71 -15.74 34.02
N ARG A 402 -4.07 -16.09 32.90
CA ARG A 402 -4.42 -17.21 32.02
C ARG A 402 -3.34 -18.28 32.07
N PRO A 403 -3.69 -19.56 31.90
CA PRO A 403 -2.72 -20.64 31.92
C PRO A 403 -1.66 -20.45 30.84
N ALA A 404 -0.39 -20.49 31.24
CA ALA A 404 0.76 -20.49 30.35
C ALA A 404 1.68 -21.66 30.73
N TYR A 405 2.13 -22.42 29.73
CA TYR A 405 2.92 -23.63 29.95
C TYR A 405 4.21 -23.57 29.14
N LEU A 406 5.33 -23.87 29.80
CA LEU A 406 6.58 -24.16 29.13
C LEU A 406 6.56 -25.61 28.67
N THR A 407 6.79 -25.84 27.38
CA THR A 407 6.81 -27.19 26.80
C THR A 407 7.82 -27.24 25.66
N THR A 408 8.12 -28.43 25.17
CA THR A 408 8.93 -28.60 23.96
C THR A 408 8.21 -27.97 22.76
N GLN A 409 9.01 -27.47 21.81
CA GLN A 409 8.51 -26.87 20.57
C GLN A 409 7.56 -27.81 19.82
N SER A 410 7.91 -29.09 19.68
CA SER A 410 7.07 -30.06 18.99
C SER A 410 5.67 -30.22 19.61
N LYS A 411 5.59 -30.25 20.94
CA LYS A 411 4.32 -30.38 21.66
C LYS A 411 3.51 -29.08 21.63
N ALA A 412 4.17 -27.92 21.70
CA ALA A 412 3.52 -26.62 21.49
C ALA A 412 2.93 -26.54 20.07
N ASP A 413 3.71 -26.90 19.05
CA ASP A 413 3.30 -26.87 17.65
C ASP A 413 2.13 -27.82 17.38
N SER A 414 2.15 -29.03 17.94
CA SER A 414 1.02 -29.97 17.81
C SER A 414 -0.26 -29.44 18.46
N ALA A 415 -0.18 -28.91 19.69
CA ALA A 415 -1.34 -28.33 20.37
C ALA A 415 -1.89 -27.13 19.62
N TYR A 416 -1.00 -26.28 19.10
CA TYR A 416 -1.36 -25.12 18.30
C TYR A 416 -2.11 -25.50 17.02
N GLN A 417 -1.71 -26.58 16.34
CA GLN A 417 -2.41 -27.05 15.12
C GLN A 417 -3.82 -27.61 15.36
N THR A 418 -4.21 -27.86 16.60
CA THR A 418 -5.52 -28.43 16.97
C THR A 418 -6.56 -27.40 17.41
N ILE A 419 -6.21 -26.11 17.42
CA ILE A 419 -7.14 -24.99 17.69
C ILE A 419 -7.84 -24.59 16.40
#